data_AF-A0A0P4WFW5-F1
#
_entry.id   AF-A0A0P4WFW5-F1
#
_cell.length_a   1.000
_cell.length_b   1.000
_cell.length_c   1.000
_cell.angle_alpha   90.00
_cell.angle_beta   90.00
_cell.angle_gamma   90.00
#
_symmetry.space_group_name_H-M   'P 1'
#
loop_
_entity.id
_entity.type
_entity.pdbx_description
1 polymer ?
#
loop_
_entity_poly.entity_id
_entity_poly.type
_entity_poly.pdbx_seq_one_letter_code
_entity_poly.pdbx_strand_id
1 'polypeptide(L)'
;MSLDDCVAEYRAKNRYNLLLSAYPDLLQGYGVVCAGHPNRGACNGDEGGPVVRKDESGRQYLEGIISFTADICGPTVLPTISTSVADNYDFITETIKYA
;
A
#
# COMPACT_ATOMS: atom_id res chain seq x y z
N MET A 1 2.36 6.93 4.78
CA MET A 1 2.89 8.11 4.06
C MET A 1 1.79 8.68 3.18
N SER A 2 1.90 9.91 2.69
CA SER A 2 0.93 10.40 1.70
C SER A 2 1.16 9.70 0.35
N LEU A 3 0.15 9.73 -0.53
CA LEU A 3 0.30 9.21 -1.89
C LEU A 3 1.31 10.02 -2.70
N ASP A 4 1.36 11.34 -2.48
CA ASP A 4 2.32 12.23 -3.15
C ASP A 4 3.76 11.89 -2.77
N ASP A 5 4.03 11.64 -1.49
CA ASP A 5 5.36 11.22 -1.01
C ASP A 5 5.77 9.88 -1.65
N CYS A 6 4.80 8.96 -1.75
CA CYS A 6 5.02 7.67 -2.37
C CYS A 6 5.40 7.80 -3.85
N VAL A 7 4.63 8.58 -4.61
CA VAL A 7 4.93 8.86 -6.02
C VAL A 7 6.29 9.56 -6.17
N ALA A 8 6.63 10.48 -5.26
CA ALA A 8 7.92 11.15 -5.26
C ALA A 8 9.09 10.17 -5.07
N GLU A 9 8.98 9.20 -4.16
CA GLU A 9 9.99 8.16 -3.95
C GLU A 9 10.19 7.27 -5.19
N TYR A 10 9.09 6.84 -5.84
CA TYR A 10 9.17 6.06 -7.07
C TYR A 10 9.81 6.86 -8.22
N ARG A 11 9.56 8.17 -8.31
CA ARG A 11 10.23 9.06 -9.28
C ARG A 11 11.71 9.20 -8.97
N ALA A 12 12.07 9.45 -7.71
CA ALA A 12 13.45 9.65 -7.27
C ALA A 12 14.35 8.42 -7.57
N LYS A 13 13.76 7.22 -7.54
CA LYS A 13 14.47 5.97 -7.85
C LYS A 13 14.36 5.52 -9.32
N ASN A 14 13.82 6.36 -10.22
CA ASN A 14 13.57 6.03 -11.64
C ASN A 14 12.67 4.79 -11.85
N ARG A 15 11.72 4.54 -10.94
CA ARG A 15 10.78 3.41 -10.97
C ARG A 15 9.34 3.84 -11.22
N TYR A 16 9.09 5.09 -11.63
CA TYR A 16 7.74 5.60 -11.86
C TYR A 16 6.94 4.79 -12.91
N ASN A 17 7.58 4.31 -13.98
CA ASN A 17 6.89 3.47 -14.98
C ASN A 17 6.46 2.11 -14.41
N LEU A 18 7.19 1.58 -13.43
CA LEU A 18 6.78 0.36 -12.73
C LEU A 18 5.49 0.62 -11.93
N LEU A 19 5.44 1.74 -11.20
CA LEU A 19 4.26 2.15 -10.45
C LEU A 19 3.04 2.29 -11.36
N LEU A 20 3.19 2.97 -12.51
CA LEU A 20 2.12 3.13 -13.50
C LEU A 20 1.66 1.80 -14.12
N SER A 21 2.56 0.83 -14.27
CA SER A 21 2.18 -0.48 -14.82
C SER A 21 1.32 -1.30 -13.87
N ALA A 22 1.56 -1.17 -12.57
CA ALA A 22 0.79 -1.86 -11.52
C ALA A 22 -0.51 -1.13 -11.20
N TYR A 23 -0.47 0.20 -11.15
CA TYR A 23 -1.59 1.06 -10.83
C TYR A 23 -1.65 2.23 -11.83
N PRO A 24 -2.15 2.00 -13.05
CA PRO A 24 -2.26 3.06 -14.06
C PRO A 24 -3.18 4.20 -13.61
N ASP A 25 -4.16 3.86 -12.77
CA ASP A 25 -5.15 4.77 -12.20
C ASP A 25 -4.79 5.28 -10.80
N LEU A 26 -3.56 5.10 -10.32
CA LEU A 26 -3.13 5.52 -8.97
C LEU A 26 -3.43 7.01 -8.69
N LEU A 27 -3.50 7.83 -9.75
CA LEU A 27 -3.82 9.25 -9.70
C LEU A 27 -5.28 9.57 -9.32
N GLN A 28 -6.16 8.56 -9.22
CA GLN A 28 -7.52 8.76 -8.73
C GLN A 28 -7.59 8.90 -7.20
N GLY A 29 -6.51 8.55 -6.47
CA GLY A 29 -6.44 8.69 -5.02
C GLY A 29 -7.41 7.80 -4.24
N TYR A 30 -7.95 6.76 -4.89
CA TYR A 30 -8.94 5.84 -4.34
C TYR A 30 -8.50 4.39 -4.50
N GLY A 31 -8.85 3.53 -3.55
CA GLY A 31 -8.64 2.09 -3.58
C GLY A 31 -7.23 1.64 -3.17
N VAL A 32 -6.30 2.57 -2.98
CA VAL A 32 -4.89 2.29 -2.70
C VAL A 32 -4.39 3.04 -1.48
N VAL A 33 -3.52 2.39 -0.72
CA VAL A 33 -2.74 2.96 0.36
C VAL A 33 -1.27 2.70 0.06
N CYS A 34 -0.45 3.74 0.19
CA CYS A 34 0.99 3.56 0.12
C CYS A 34 1.59 3.45 1.53
N ALA A 35 2.27 2.34 1.78
CA ALA A 35 2.89 1.99 3.04
C ALA A 35 4.39 1.85 2.84
N GLY A 36 5.17 2.70 3.50
CA GLY A 36 6.61 2.63 3.37
C GLY A 36 7.32 3.66 4.20
N HIS A 37 8.62 3.42 4.38
CA HIS A 37 9.60 4.38 4.84
C HIS A 37 10.64 4.50 3.70
N PRO A 38 11.37 5.62 3.55
CA PRO A 38 12.31 5.85 2.43
C PRO A 38 13.24 4.69 2.01
N ASN A 39 13.51 3.73 2.91
CA ASN A 39 14.31 2.53 2.65
C ASN A 39 13.73 1.26 3.31
N ARG A 40 12.42 1.20 3.57
CA ARG A 40 11.74 0.01 4.09
C ARG A 40 10.39 -0.16 3.39
N GLY A 41 10.11 -1.38 3.00
CA GLY A 41 8.84 -1.80 2.44
C GLY A 41 8.68 -3.30 2.59
N ALA A 42 7.51 -3.78 2.24
CA ALA A 42 7.22 -5.18 2.03
C ALA A 42 7.97 -5.72 0.80
N CYS A 43 8.19 -7.02 0.80
CA CYS A 43 8.91 -7.73 -0.25
C CYS A 43 8.04 -8.80 -0.90
N ASN A 44 8.55 -9.37 -1.99
CA ASN A 44 7.95 -10.57 -2.57
C ASN A 44 7.74 -11.66 -1.51
N GLY A 45 6.52 -12.14 -1.37
CA GLY A 45 6.08 -13.09 -0.35
C GLY A 45 5.24 -12.47 0.77
N ASP A 46 5.26 -11.14 0.92
CA ASP A 46 4.42 -10.43 1.90
C ASP A 46 3.04 -10.06 1.35
N GLU A 47 2.74 -10.35 0.08
CA GLU A 47 1.44 -10.06 -0.53
C GLU A 47 0.29 -10.74 0.22
N GLY A 48 -0.82 -10.02 0.38
CA GLY A 48 -1.93 -10.42 1.24
C GLY A 48 -1.71 -10.10 2.73
N GLY A 49 -0.49 -9.72 3.12
CA GLY A 49 -0.16 -9.32 4.48
C GLY A 49 -0.79 -7.98 4.91
N PRO A 50 -0.93 -7.74 6.23
CA PRO A 50 -1.58 -6.55 6.74
C PRO A 50 -0.66 -5.32 6.77
N VAL A 51 -1.18 -4.18 6.32
CA VAL A 51 -0.64 -2.86 6.68
C VAL A 51 -1.38 -2.35 7.90
N VAL A 52 -0.69 -2.30 9.04
CA VAL A 52 -1.28 -1.86 10.32
C VAL A 52 -0.84 -0.43 10.62
N ARG A 53 -1.82 0.44 10.93
CA ARG A 53 -1.58 1.78 11.45
C ARG A 53 -1.95 1.86 12.92
N LYS A 54 -1.27 2.75 13.63
CA LYS A 54 -1.56 3.12 15.02
C LYS A 54 -1.99 4.59 15.06
N ASP A 55 -3.14 4.89 15.66
CA ASP A 55 -3.58 6.28 15.89
C ASP A 55 -2.93 6.91 17.13
N GLU A 56 -3.24 8.18 17.39
CA GLU A 56 -2.70 8.94 18.52
C GLU A 56 -3.10 8.37 19.89
N SER A 57 -4.25 7.69 19.98
CA SER A 57 -4.71 7.01 21.19
C SER A 57 -4.00 5.66 21.41
N GLY A 58 -3.26 5.20 20.40
CA GLY A 58 -2.54 3.95 20.39
C GLY A 58 -3.34 2.74 19.91
N ARG A 59 -4.57 2.95 19.42
CA ARG A 59 -5.37 1.89 18.80
C ARG A 59 -4.74 1.52 17.46
N GLN A 60 -4.65 0.22 17.21
CA GLN A 60 -4.20 -0.32 15.94
C GLN A 60 -5.39 -0.66 15.05
N TYR A 61 -5.25 -0.43 13.75
CA TYR A 61 -6.25 -0.79 12.75
C TYR A 61 -5.57 -1.20 11.44
N LEU A 62 -6.29 -2.03 10.69
CA LEU A 62 -5.88 -2.49 9.38
C LEU A 62 -6.16 -1.38 8.37
N GLU A 63 -5.11 -0.76 7.84
CA GLU A 63 -5.21 0.32 6.87
C GLU A 63 -5.26 -0.21 5.44
N GLY A 64 -4.49 -1.27 5.16
CA GLY A 64 -4.40 -1.84 3.83
C GLY A 64 -3.98 -3.30 3.81
N ILE A 65 -4.13 -3.92 2.65
CA ILE A 65 -3.65 -5.28 2.34
C ILE A 65 -2.55 -5.17 1.29
N ILE A 66 -1.37 -5.70 1.57
CA ILE A 66 -0.22 -5.64 0.65
C ILE A 66 -0.60 -6.28 -0.67
N SER A 67 -0.44 -5.56 -1.78
CA SER A 67 -0.88 -6.01 -3.10
C SER A 67 0.27 -6.04 -4.11
N PHE A 68 1.09 -5.00 -4.14
CA PHE A 68 2.20 -4.90 -5.07
C PHE A 68 3.50 -4.59 -4.32
N THR A 69 4.50 -5.44 -4.58
CA THR A 69 5.87 -5.28 -4.12
C THR A 69 6.77 -5.19 -5.35
N ALA A 70 7.71 -4.25 -5.31
CA ALA A 70 8.55 -3.95 -6.48
C ALA A 70 9.85 -4.77 -6.52
N ASP A 71 10.30 -5.29 -5.37
CA ASP A 71 11.63 -5.86 -5.15
C ASP A 71 11.57 -7.07 -4.19
N ILE A 72 12.53 -7.99 -4.33
CA ILE A 72 12.69 -9.24 -3.53
C ILE A 72 13.31 -8.97 -2.13
N CYS A 73 13.17 -7.74 -1.60
CA CYS A 73 13.95 -7.15 -0.49
C CYS A 73 15.35 -6.65 -0.85
N GLY A 74 15.79 -5.62 -0.14
CA GLY A 74 17.14 -5.08 -0.24
C GLY A 74 17.20 -3.56 0.02
N PRO A 75 18.37 -2.93 -0.15
CA PRO A 75 18.53 -1.49 0.02
C PRO A 75 17.73 -0.64 -1.00
N THR A 76 17.22 -1.26 -2.06
CA THR A 76 16.41 -0.61 -3.09
C THR A 76 14.92 -0.63 -2.80
N VAL A 77 14.48 -1.29 -1.71
CA VAL A 77 13.06 -1.51 -1.44
C VAL A 77 12.26 -0.21 -1.56
N LEU A 78 11.21 -0.28 -2.37
CA LEU A 78 10.30 0.82 -2.63
C LEU A 78 9.18 0.84 -1.59
N PRO A 79 8.49 1.98 -1.41
CA PRO A 79 7.22 1.98 -0.72
C PRO A 79 6.27 0.93 -1.30
N THR A 80 5.56 0.23 -0.43
CA THR A 80 4.60 -0.80 -0.80
C THR A 80 3.28 -0.18 -1.20
N ILE A 81 2.69 -0.67 -2.28
CA ILE A 81 1.33 -0.31 -2.65
C ILE A 81 0.39 -1.42 -2.17
N SER A 82 -0.63 -1.00 -1.45
CA SER A 82 -1.57 -1.88 -0.76
C SER A 82 -3.00 -1.48 -1.13
N THR A 83 -3.91 -2.45 -1.16
CA THR A 83 -5.34 -2.20 -1.31
C THR A 83 -5.87 -1.51 -0.06
N SER A 84 -6.61 -0.41 -0.21
CA SER A 84 -7.24 0.31 0.89
C SER A 84 -8.37 -0.50 1.52
N VAL A 85 -8.30 -0.75 2.83
CA VAL A 85 -9.38 -1.44 3.56
C VAL A 85 -10.58 -0.52 3.75
N ALA A 86 -10.35 0.79 3.93
CA ALA A 86 -11.43 1.76 4.09
C ALA A 86 -12.30 1.85 2.83
N ASP A 87 -11.70 1.83 1.64
CA ASP A 87 -12.42 1.92 0.36
C ASP A 87 -13.16 0.63 -0.01
N ASN A 88 -12.86 -0.47 0.69
CA ASN A 88 -13.53 -1.77 0.53
C ASN A 88 -14.41 -2.14 1.73
N TYR A 89 -14.65 -1.20 2.65
CA TYR A 89 -15.38 -1.48 3.89
C TYR A 89 -16.79 -2.04 3.66
N ASP A 90 -17.53 -1.47 2.70
CA ASP A 90 -18.90 -1.92 2.39
C ASP A 90 -18.89 -3.36 1.90
N PHE A 91 -18.04 -3.68 0.93
CA PHE A 91 -17.85 -5.06 0.45
C PHE A 91 -17.50 -6.03 1.58
N ILE A 92 -16.55 -5.65 2.44
CA ILE A 92 -16.12 -6.47 3.58
C ILE A 92 -17.28 -6.71 4.53
N THR A 93 -17.98 -5.65 4.95
CA THR A 93 -19.07 -5.79 5.94
C THR A 93 -20.29 -6.49 5.38
N GLU A 94 -20.61 -6.33 4.10
CA GLU A 94 -21.66 -7.11 3.43
C GLU A 94 -21.29 -8.58 3.36
N THR A 95 -20.06 -8.91 2.97
CA THR A 95 -19.60 -10.30 2.83
C THR A 95 -19.62 -11.04 4.17
N ILE A 96 -19.14 -10.41 5.25
CA ILE A 96 -19.05 -11.08 6.56
C ILE A 96 -20.43 -11.24 7.22
N LYS A 97 -21.42 -10.38 6.90
CA LYS A 97 -22.80 -10.56 7.40
C LYS A 97 -23.44 -11.88 6.96
N TYR A 98 -23.00 -12.42 5.82
CA TYR A 98 -23.55 -13.64 5.23
C TYR A 98 -22.58 -14.85 5.31
N ALA A 99 -21.52 -14.73 6.11
CA ALA A 99 -20.53 -15.79 6.34
C ALA A 99 -20.91 -16.74 7.47
#